data_AF-A0A813H056-F1
#
_entry.id   AF-A0A813H056-F1
#
_cell.length_a   1.000
_cell.length_b   1.000
_cell.length_c   1.000
_cell.angle_alpha   90.00
_cell.angle_beta   90.00
_cell.angle_gamma   90.00
#
_symmetry.space_group_name_H-M   'P 1'
#
loop_
_entity.id
_entity.type
_entity.pdbx_description
1 polymer ?
#
loop_
_entity_poly.entity_id
_entity_poly.type
_entity_poly.pdbx_seq_one_letter_code
_entity_poly.pdbx_strand_id
1 'polypeptide(L)'
;MDEVAGEVLEVLDEELQMLKDAYFEATGAEGCKHVIPLRERLLDQYGDQIADKSTLAKMVGTNQAYQMAKTPFIRTNQGVMPNPNHR
;
A
#
# COMPACT_ATOMS: atom_id res chain seq x y z
N MET A 1 1.93 -5.08 -9.85
CA MET A 1 0.75 -5.33 -9.02
C MET A 1 -0.44 -5.44 -9.97
N ASP A 2 -1.34 -6.39 -9.75
CA ASP A 2 -2.60 -6.47 -10.49
C ASP A 2 -3.70 -5.67 -9.80
N GLU A 3 -4.86 -5.52 -10.45
CA GLU A 3 -5.97 -4.73 -9.91
C GLU A 3 -6.55 -5.36 -8.64
N VAL A 4 -6.60 -6.70 -8.55
CA VAL A 4 -7.12 -7.41 -7.35
C VAL A 4 -6.30 -7.07 -6.11
N ALA A 5 -4.97 -7.08 -6.21
CA ALA A 5 -4.13 -6.66 -5.09
C ALA A 5 -4.32 -5.17 -4.75
N GLY A 6 -4.58 -4.31 -5.74
CA GLY A 6 -4.92 -2.90 -5.53
C GLY A 6 -6.23 -2.71 -4.77
N GLU A 7 -7.28 -3.43 -5.17
CA GLU A 7 -8.60 -3.41 -4.52
C GLU A 7 -8.51 -3.89 -3.06
N VAL A 8 -7.75 -4.96 -2.79
CA VAL A 8 -7.51 -5.42 -1.42
C VAL A 8 -6.86 -4.33 -0.56
N LEU A 9 -5.90 -3.57 -1.12
CA LEU A 9 -5.29 -2.46 -0.39
C LEU A 9 -6.28 -1.31 -0.14
N GLU A 10 -7.19 -1.03 -1.08
CA GLU A 10 -8.24 -0.02 -0.89
C GLU A 10 -9.18 -0.42 0.25
N VAL A 11 -9.66 -1.66 0.27
CA VAL A 11 -10.55 -2.16 1.34
C VAL A 11 -9.86 -2.12 2.70
N LEU A 12 -8.60 -2.54 2.78
CA LEU A 12 -7.86 -2.50 4.04
C LEU A 12 -7.63 -1.07 4.53
N ASP A 13 -7.39 -0.11 3.62
CA ASP A 13 -7.27 1.30 3.98
C ASP A 13 -8.61 1.86 4.49
N GLU A 14 -9.72 1.55 3.83
CA GLU A 14 -11.06 1.94 4.28
C GLU A 14 -11.36 1.42 5.70
N GLU A 15 -11.07 0.15 5.97
CA GLU A 15 -11.21 -0.43 7.31
C GLU A 15 -10.36 0.31 8.35
N LEU A 16 -9.13 0.68 8.01
CA LEU A 16 -8.26 1.47 8.88
C LEU A 16 -8.79 2.88 9.15
N GLN A 17 -9.34 3.56 8.13
CA GLN A 17 -9.95 4.89 8.30
C GLN A 17 -11.19 4.79 9.22
N MET A 18 -12.03 3.77 9.05
CA MET A 18 -13.18 3.55 9.93
C MET A 18 -12.77 3.31 11.38
N LEU A 19 -11.73 2.49 11.62
CA LEU A 19 -11.21 2.23 12.96
C LEU A 19 -10.64 3.49 13.62
N LYS A 20 -9.95 4.32 12.84
CA LYS A 20 -9.41 5.61 13.28
C LYS A 20 -10.52 6.54 13.79
N ASP A 21 -11.60 6.64 13.01
CA ASP A 21 -12.74 7.49 13.34
C ASP A 21 -13.48 6.97 14.57
N ALA A 22 -13.76 5.66 14.63
CA ALA A 22 -14.39 5.03 15.80
C ALA A 22 -13.55 5.19 17.08
N TYR A 23 -12.22 5.12 16.98
CA TYR A 23 -11.33 5.37 18.12
C TYR A 23 -11.43 6.83 18.60
N PHE A 24 -11.45 7.79 17.67
CA PHE A 24 -11.61 9.20 18.01
C PHE A 24 -12.97 9.47 18.67
N GLU A 25 -14.06 8.93 18.12
CA GLU A 25 -15.40 9.05 18.69
C GLU A 25 -15.48 8.48 20.11
N ALA A 26 -14.84 7.35 20.36
CA ALA A 26 -14.88 6.68 21.66
C ALA A 26 -14.02 7.37 22.74
N THR A 27 -12.91 8.01 22.35
CA THR A 27 -11.88 8.48 23.30
C THR A 27 -11.69 9.99 23.34
N GLY A 28 -12.13 10.71 22.31
CA GLY A 28 -11.78 12.11 22.07
C GLY A 28 -10.29 12.35 21.78
N ALA A 29 -9.48 11.29 21.65
CA ALA A 29 -8.05 11.41 21.44
C ALA A 29 -7.75 11.72 19.97
N GLU A 30 -7.26 12.92 19.70
CA GLU A 30 -7.00 13.40 18.34
C GLU A 30 -5.79 12.77 17.65
N GLY A 31 -4.97 12.00 18.37
CA GLY A 31 -3.71 11.46 17.85
C GLY A 31 -3.87 10.66 16.55
N CYS A 32 -5.00 9.97 16.39
CA CYS A 32 -5.27 9.18 15.20
C CYS A 32 -5.79 10.02 14.01
N LYS A 33 -6.29 11.26 14.22
CA LYS A 33 -6.86 12.09 13.14
C LYS A 33 -5.89 12.38 12.01
N HIS A 34 -4.59 12.37 12.29
CA HIS A 34 -3.54 12.64 11.30
C HIS A 34 -3.25 11.47 10.36
N VAL A 35 -3.86 10.31 10.58
CA VAL A 35 -3.78 9.19 9.63
C VAL A 35 -4.63 9.53 8.42
N ILE A 36 -3.96 9.77 7.29
CA ILE A 36 -4.56 10.07 6.00
C ILE A 36 -4.78 8.77 5.19
N PRO A 37 -5.71 8.76 4.22
CA PRO A 37 -5.89 7.66 3.28
C PRO A 37 -4.59 7.29 2.54
N LEU A 38 -4.41 5.99 2.25
CA LEU A 38 -3.23 5.46 1.58
C LEU A 38 -2.99 6.11 0.21
N ARG A 39 -4.08 6.39 -0.52
CA ARG A 39 -4.02 7.07 -1.82
C ARG A 39 -3.42 8.48 -1.70
N GLU A 40 -3.88 9.26 -0.73
CA GLU A 40 -3.37 10.60 -0.46
C GLU A 40 -1.90 10.53 -0.05
N ARG A 41 -1.56 9.60 0.84
CA ARG A 41 -0.17 9.36 1.25
C ARG A 41 0.76 9.05 0.09
N LEU A 42 0.34 8.23 -0.88
CA LEU A 42 1.14 7.90 -2.06
C LEU A 42 1.35 9.13 -2.96
N LEU A 43 0.34 9.99 -3.09
CA LEU A 43 0.45 11.24 -3.86
C LEU A 43 1.38 12.23 -3.16
N ASP A 44 1.26 12.40 -1.85
CA ASP A 44 2.12 13.31 -1.08
C ASP A 44 3.58 12.92 -1.14
N GLN A 45 3.87 11.61 -1.12
CA GLN A 45 5.24 11.09 -1.08
C GLN A 45 5.87 10.94 -2.47
N TYR A 46 5.08 10.54 -3.48
CA TYR A 46 5.61 10.09 -4.78
C TYR A 46 4.86 10.69 -5.97
N GLY A 47 4.04 11.73 -5.78
CA GLY A 47 3.09 12.22 -6.79
C GLY A 47 3.71 12.54 -8.16
N ASP A 48 4.94 13.04 -8.20
CA ASP A 48 5.67 13.35 -9.45
C ASP A 48 6.28 12.11 -10.11
N GLN A 49 6.43 11.01 -9.36
CA GLN A 49 7.03 9.76 -9.79
C GLN A 49 5.98 8.71 -10.22
N ILE A 50 4.69 9.02 -10.07
CA ILE A 50 3.57 8.15 -10.44
C ILE A 50 3.00 8.60 -11.79
N ALA A 51 3.11 7.74 -12.81
CA ALA A 51 2.61 8.07 -14.15
C ALA A 51 1.08 7.94 -14.29
N ASP A 52 0.45 6.97 -13.59
CA ASP A 52 -0.99 6.72 -13.64
C ASP A 52 -1.58 6.70 -12.23
N LYS A 53 -2.56 7.58 -11.99
CA LYS A 53 -3.17 7.85 -10.68
C LYS A 53 -4.61 7.33 -10.57
N SER A 54 -5.07 6.55 -11.54
CA SER A 54 -6.47 6.08 -11.61
C SER A 54 -6.84 5.11 -10.48
N THR A 55 -6.07 4.04 -10.29
CA THR A 55 -6.28 3.02 -9.24
C THR A 55 -5.05 2.88 -8.34
N LEU A 56 -5.20 2.34 -7.13
CA LEU A 56 -4.02 2.04 -6.29
C LEU A 56 -3.02 1.09 -6.97
N ALA A 57 -3.52 0.09 -7.71
CA ALA A 57 -2.65 -0.82 -8.47
C ALA A 57 -1.82 -0.07 -9.51
N LYS A 58 -2.42 0.87 -10.23
CA LYS A 58 -1.73 1.74 -11.20
C LYS A 58 -0.77 2.72 -10.51
N MET A 59 -1.17 3.29 -9.38
CA MET A 59 -0.31 4.19 -8.61
C MET A 59 0.97 3.50 -8.17
N VAL A 60 0.87 2.30 -7.58
CA VAL A 60 2.04 1.53 -7.15
C VAL A 60 2.81 0.98 -8.35
N GLY A 61 2.10 0.46 -9.37
CA GLY A 61 2.69 -0.17 -10.54
C GLY A 61 3.42 0.79 -11.47
N THR A 62 3.04 2.07 -11.50
CA THR A 62 3.69 3.11 -12.31
C THR A 62 4.58 4.06 -11.52
N ASN A 63 4.77 3.80 -10.22
CA ASN A 63 5.68 4.57 -9.38
C ASN A 63 7.14 4.22 -9.69
N GLN A 64 7.89 5.19 -10.22
CA GLN A 64 9.29 5.01 -10.56
C GLN A 64 10.18 4.68 -9.34
N ALA A 65 9.79 5.12 -8.13
CA ALA A 65 10.53 4.80 -6.91
C ALA A 65 10.57 3.29 -6.61
N TYR A 66 9.62 2.51 -7.14
CA TYR A 66 9.53 1.07 -6.92
C TYR A 66 10.06 0.22 -8.07
N GLN A 67 10.65 0.83 -9.11
CA GLN A 67 11.11 0.11 -10.30
C GLN A 67 12.10 -1.03 -10.00
N MET A 68 12.89 -0.89 -8.94
CA MET A 68 13.90 -1.87 -8.54
C MET A 68 13.43 -2.86 -7.48
N ALA A 69 12.20 -2.71 -6.96
CA ALA A 69 11.64 -3.62 -5.98
C ALA A 69 11.36 -4.97 -6.63
N LYS A 70 11.94 -6.04 -6.05
CA LYS A 70 11.79 -7.41 -6.54
C LYS A 70 11.29 -8.29 -5.41
N THR A 71 10.42 -9.24 -5.73
CA THR A 71 9.97 -10.26 -4.78
C THR A 71 11.18 -11.09 -4.33
N PRO A 72 11.46 -11.17 -3.02
CA PRO A 72 12.52 -12.02 -2.50
C PRO A 72 12.27 -13.49 -2.84
N PHE A 73 13.32 -14.20 -3.28
CA PHE A 73 13.22 -15.60 -3.68
C PHE A 73 14.40 -16.43 -3.18
N ILE A 74 14.19 -17.73 -3.07
CA ILE A 74 15.22 -18.75 -2.87
C ILE A 74 15.33 -19.63 -4.12
N ARG A 75 16.53 -20.14 -4.39
CA ARG A 75 16.78 -21.08 -5.49
C ARG A 75 16.42 -22.50 -5.06
N THR A 76 15.82 -23.26 -5.95
CA THR A 76 15.44 -24.67 -5.74
C THR A 76 15.85 -25.50 -6.95
N ASN A 77 15.76 -26.83 -6.83
CA ASN A 77 16.02 -27.74 -7.95
C ASN A 77 14.99 -27.59 -9.09
N GLN A 78 13.88 -26.87 -8.86
CA GLN A 78 12.82 -26.60 -9.84
C GLN A 78 12.82 -25.14 -10.34
N GLY A 79 13.84 -24.34 -9.98
CA GLY A 79 13.97 -22.93 -10.37
C GLY A 79 14.06 -22.00 -9.16
N VAL A 80 13.07 -21.11 -9.00
CA VAL A 80 12.99 -20.17 -7.88
C VAL A 80 11.62 -20.23 -7.22
N MET A 81 11.57 -19.98 -5.93
CA MET A 81 10.32 -19.85 -5.18
C MET A 81 10.39 -18.64 -4.24
N PRO A 82 9.24 -18.02 -3.88
CA PRO A 82 9.21 -16.92 -2.92
C PRO A 82 9.90 -17.30 -1.61
N ASN A 83 10.64 -16.36 -1.01
CA ASN A 83 11.25 -16.57 0.30
C ASN A 83 10.27 -16.12 1.41
N PRO A 84 9.62 -17.05 2.14
CA PRO A 84 8.67 -16.67 3.19
C PRO A 84 9.35 -16.07 4.44
N ASN A 85 10.67 -16.20 4.57
CA ASN A 85 11.43 -15.74 5.74
C ASN A 85 12.22 -14.44 5.45
N HIS A 86 11.81 -13.67 4.45
CA HIS A 86 12.36 -12.33 4.22
C HIS A 86 11.72 -11.32 5.18
N ARG A 87 12.54 -10.41 5.75
CA ARG A 87 12.07 -9.35 6.66
C ARG A 87 11.73 -8.07 5.91
#